data_AF-A0AAE4NNW6-F1
#
_entry.id   AF-A0AAE4NNW6-F1
#
_cell.length_a   1.000
_cell.length_b   1.000
_cell.length_c   1.000
_cell.angle_alpha   90.00
_cell.angle_beta   90.00
_cell.angle_gamma   90.00
#
_symmetry.space_group_name_H-M   'P 1'
#
loop_
_entity.id
_entity.type
_entity.pdbx_description
1 polymer ?
#
loop_
_entity_poly.entity_id
_entity_poly.type
_entity_poly.pdbx_seq_one_letter_code
_entity_poly.pdbx_strand_id
1 'polypeptide(L)'
;MPNPTREDIIEAHKALTNLLKLASSTSTASAIFNEQIVRDALPPKPQPTMAEVEWDDDEHYLAEAEHPDFGKVIMLGEGRTPGFIRTIRGKENDAFWGTAGPYNLTPTGKRYTLTEIQE
;
A
#
# COMPACT_ATOMS: atom_id res chain seq x y z
N MET A 1 -18.45 -1.40 -17.45
CA MET A 1 -17.80 -0.17 -16.95
C MET A 1 -16.33 -0.49 -16.72
N PRO A 2 -15.38 0.43 -16.98
CA PRO A 2 -13.98 0.20 -16.62
C PRO A 2 -13.84 0.04 -15.10
N ASN A 3 -12.89 -0.77 -14.66
CA ASN A 3 -12.55 -0.85 -13.24
C ASN A 3 -11.91 0.49 -12.80
N PRO A 4 -12.30 1.05 -11.65
CA PRO A 4 -11.75 2.31 -11.16
C PRO A 4 -10.26 2.18 -10.84
N THR A 5 -9.50 3.25 -11.08
CA THR A 5 -8.06 3.31 -10.74
C THR A 5 -7.85 3.47 -9.23
N ARG A 6 -6.60 3.27 -8.76
CA ARG A 6 -6.23 3.52 -7.36
C ARG A 6 -6.59 4.96 -6.96
N GLU A 7 -6.28 5.92 -7.82
CA GLU A 7 -6.56 7.35 -7.62
C GLU A 7 -8.06 7.62 -7.56
N ASP A 8 -8.86 7.02 -8.45
CA ASP A 8 -10.32 7.17 -8.44
C ASP A 8 -10.92 6.70 -7.11
N ILE A 9 -10.45 5.56 -6.59
CA ILE A 9 -10.92 5.03 -5.32
C ILE A 9 -10.51 5.95 -4.16
N ILE A 10 -9.27 6.43 -4.13
CA ILE A 10 -8.79 7.35 -3.09
C ILE A 10 -9.62 8.65 -3.10
N GLU A 11 -9.84 9.24 -4.26
CA GLU A 11 -10.63 10.47 -4.39
C GLU A 11 -12.10 10.25 -4.04
N ALA A 12 -12.69 9.10 -4.37
CA ALA A 12 -14.06 8.76 -3.96
C ALA A 12 -14.20 8.68 -2.43
N HIS A 13 -13.26 8.02 -1.73
CA HIS A 13 -13.25 7.96 -0.26
C HIS A 13 -13.06 9.34 0.38
N LYS A 14 -12.23 10.19 -0.23
CA LYS A 14 -12.00 11.57 0.21
C LYS A 14 -13.23 12.45 0.00
N ALA A 15 -13.89 12.35 -1.15
CA ALA A 15 -15.14 13.03 -1.45
C ALA A 15 -16.24 12.64 -0.46
N LEU A 16 -16.40 11.34 -0.19
CA LEU A 16 -17.36 10.85 0.82
C LEU A 16 -17.07 11.46 2.20
N THR A 17 -15.82 11.44 2.64
CA THR A 17 -15.41 12.01 3.93
C THR A 17 -15.73 13.51 4.02
N ASN A 18 -15.51 14.27 2.94
CA ASN A 18 -15.82 15.69 2.88
C ASN A 18 -17.34 15.96 2.92
N LEU A 19 -18.12 15.17 2.16
CA LEU A 19 -19.59 15.25 2.18
C LEU A 19 -20.16 14.97 3.57
N LEU A 20 -19.59 13.99 4.28
CA LEU A 20 -20.01 13.65 5.64
C LEU A 20 -19.68 14.75 6.64
N LYS A 21 -18.51 15.39 6.54
CA LYS A 21 -18.18 16.55 7.37
C LYS A 21 -19.18 17.69 7.16
N LEU A 22 -19.58 17.93 5.91
CA LEU A 22 -20.61 18.93 5.59
C LEU A 22 -21.99 18.53 6.15
N ALA A 23 -22.42 17.28 5.95
CA ALA A 23 -23.71 16.79 6.43
C ALA A 23 -23.81 16.73 7.97
N SER A 24 -22.70 16.42 8.66
CA SER A 24 -22.66 16.37 10.12
C SER A 24 -22.91 17.72 10.78
N SER A 25 -22.70 18.83 10.05
CA SER A 25 -23.07 20.18 10.53
C SER A 25 -24.58 20.43 10.52
N THR A 26 -25.38 19.54 9.93
CA THR A 26 -26.84 19.71 9.73
C THR A 26 -27.70 18.58 10.31
N SER A 27 -27.21 17.34 10.46
CA SER A 27 -27.91 16.22 11.14
C SER A 27 -26.99 15.02 11.40
N THR A 28 -27.06 14.39 12.58
CA THR A 28 -26.03 13.44 13.06
C THR A 28 -26.39 11.95 12.95
N ALA A 29 -27.64 11.52 13.18
CA ALA A 29 -27.95 10.09 13.27
C ALA A 29 -28.10 9.39 11.91
N SER A 30 -28.77 10.02 10.94
CA SER A 30 -28.95 9.43 9.59
C SER A 30 -27.68 9.49 8.75
N ALA A 31 -26.77 10.41 9.02
CA ALA A 31 -25.55 10.59 8.25
C ALA A 31 -24.56 9.42 8.46
N ILE A 32 -24.42 8.93 9.69
CA ILE A 32 -23.52 7.82 10.04
C ILE A 32 -24.00 6.50 9.40
N PHE A 33 -25.31 6.24 9.43
CA PHE A 33 -25.85 5.03 8.80
C PHE A 33 -25.67 5.03 7.27
N ASN A 34 -25.92 6.18 6.64
CA ASN A 34 -25.73 6.34 5.20
C ASN A 34 -24.24 6.28 4.81
N GLU A 35 -23.33 6.78 5.67
CA GLU A 35 -21.89 6.63 5.47
C GLU A 35 -21.49 5.17 5.29
N GLN A 36 -21.90 4.31 6.23
CA GLN A 36 -21.49 2.90 6.21
C GLN A 36 -21.98 2.21 4.93
N ILE A 37 -23.24 2.44 4.54
CA ILE A 37 -23.81 1.88 3.30
C ILE A 37 -23.00 2.30 2.08
N VAL A 38 -22.63 3.59 1.99
CA VAL A 38 -21.86 4.08 0.84
C VAL A 38 -20.43 3.53 0.89
N ARG A 39 -19.80 3.42 2.06
CA ARG A 39 -18.47 2.81 2.20
C ARG A 39 -18.45 1.34 1.79
N ASP A 40 -19.49 0.59 2.13
CA ASP A 40 -19.62 -0.83 1.76
C ASP A 40 -19.86 -1.03 0.26
N ALA A 41 -20.44 -0.02 -0.42
CA ALA A 41 -20.61 -0.01 -1.87
C ALA A 41 -19.37 0.47 -2.64
N LEU A 42 -18.48 1.23 -1.99
CA LEU A 42 -17.23 1.67 -2.59
C LEU A 42 -16.21 0.52 -2.62
N PRO A 43 -15.33 0.48 -3.64
CA PRO A 43 -14.16 -0.37 -3.57
C PRO A 43 -13.36 -0.10 -2.28
N PRO A 44 -12.74 -1.13 -1.68
CA PRO A 44 -11.91 -0.96 -0.48
C PRO A 44 -10.85 0.12 -0.71
N LYS A 45 -10.63 0.95 0.31
CA LYS A 45 -9.58 1.96 0.24
C LYS A 45 -8.22 1.26 0.04
N PRO A 46 -7.42 1.64 -0.97
CA PRO A 46 -6.13 1.04 -1.21
C PRO A 46 -5.21 1.21 0.01
N GLN A 47 -4.39 0.19 0.29
CA GLN A 47 -3.32 0.28 1.28
C GLN A 47 -2.24 1.26 0.81
N PRO A 48 -1.60 2.02 1.72
CA PRO A 48 -0.54 2.95 1.35
C PRO A 48 0.64 2.22 0.70
N THR A 49 1.30 2.91 -0.21
CA THR A 49 2.53 2.44 -0.87
C THR A 49 3.76 3.08 -0.24
N MET A 50 4.96 2.58 -0.57
CA MET A 50 6.21 3.23 -0.19
C MET A 50 6.38 4.63 -0.80
N ALA A 51 5.50 5.08 -1.71
CA ALA A 51 5.50 6.47 -2.17
C ALA A 51 4.85 7.44 -1.17
N GLU A 52 4.05 6.92 -0.23
CA GLU A 52 3.30 7.67 0.76
C GLU A 52 3.96 7.61 2.15
N VAL A 53 5.03 6.83 2.29
CA VAL A 53 5.73 6.56 3.56
C VAL A 53 7.21 6.83 3.38
N GLU A 54 7.84 7.46 4.36
CA GLU A 54 9.28 7.66 4.36
C GLU A 54 10.02 6.34 4.67
N TRP A 55 11.15 6.11 4.00
CA TRP A 55 11.94 4.93 4.26
C TRP A 55 12.58 5.00 5.64
N ASP A 56 12.36 3.95 6.43
CA ASP A 56 12.95 3.71 7.75
C ASP A 56 13.61 2.33 7.72
N ASP A 57 14.92 2.26 7.97
CA ASP A 57 15.66 1.00 7.94
C ASP A 57 15.16 0.01 9.01
N ASP A 58 14.78 0.48 10.19
CA ASP A 58 14.30 -0.36 11.29
C ASP A 58 12.90 -0.92 11.03
N GLU A 59 12.12 -0.31 10.12
CA GLU A 59 10.79 -0.81 9.74
C GLU A 59 10.78 -1.53 8.39
N HIS A 60 11.53 -1.05 7.40
CA HIS A 60 11.38 -1.42 5.99
C HIS A 60 12.49 -2.33 5.48
N TYR A 61 13.67 -2.33 6.09
CA TYR A 61 14.69 -3.31 5.74
C TYR A 61 14.18 -4.73 6.04
N LEU A 62 14.24 -5.60 5.04
CA LEU A 62 13.72 -6.96 5.07
C LEU A 62 12.20 -7.07 5.31
N ALA A 63 11.45 -6.00 5.02
CA ALA A 63 9.99 -6.05 5.01
C ALA A 63 9.45 -6.60 3.68
N GLU A 64 8.31 -7.31 3.73
CA GLU A 64 7.59 -7.82 2.56
C GLU A 64 6.65 -6.74 2.00
N ALA A 65 6.70 -6.52 0.69
CA ALA A 65 5.76 -5.70 -0.05
C ALA A 65 5.15 -6.48 -1.22
N GLU A 66 3.92 -6.13 -1.60
CA GLU A 66 3.28 -6.62 -2.82
C GLU A 66 3.58 -5.66 -3.97
N HIS A 67 4.04 -6.20 -5.10
CA HIS A 67 4.28 -5.49 -6.35
C HIS A 67 3.29 -5.95 -7.43
N PRO A 68 2.64 -5.05 -8.18
CA PRO A 68 1.59 -5.40 -9.15
C PRO A 68 1.98 -6.52 -10.14
N ASP A 69 3.19 -6.45 -10.68
CA ASP A 69 3.67 -7.42 -11.68
C ASP A 69 4.50 -8.57 -11.09
N PHE A 70 5.05 -8.39 -9.89
CA PHE A 70 6.08 -9.29 -9.36
C PHE A 70 5.60 -10.14 -8.19
N GLY A 71 4.39 -9.88 -7.69
CA GLY A 71 3.88 -10.47 -6.48
C GLY A 71 4.65 -9.98 -5.26
N LYS A 72 4.89 -10.89 -4.31
CA LYS A 72 5.59 -10.58 -3.07
C LYS A 72 7.10 -10.40 -3.28
N VAL A 73 7.62 -9.32 -2.73
CA VAL A 73 9.04 -8.96 -2.76
C VAL A 73 9.51 -8.57 -1.35
N ILE A 74 10.81 -8.71 -1.10
CA ILE A 74 11.47 -8.25 0.13
C ILE A 74 12.26 -6.99 -0.21
N MET A 75 12.10 -5.94 0.58
CA MET A 75 12.76 -4.65 0.39
C MET A 75 14.13 -4.62 1.10
N LEU A 76 15.13 -4.01 0.47
CA LEU A 76 16.54 -4.02 0.92
C LEU A 76 17.19 -2.62 1.04
N GLY A 77 16.40 -1.54 0.95
CA GLY A 77 16.90 -0.16 0.98
C GLY A 77 17.05 0.48 -0.40
N GLU A 78 17.67 1.64 -0.44
CA GLU A 78 17.74 2.49 -1.64
C GLU A 78 18.47 1.81 -2.82
N GLY A 79 17.90 1.96 -4.01
CA GLY A 79 18.43 1.52 -5.29
C GLY A 79 19.65 2.30 -5.74
N ARG A 80 20.28 1.83 -6.83
CA ARG A 80 21.33 2.60 -7.51
C ARG A 80 20.76 3.86 -8.18
N THR A 81 19.53 3.76 -8.66
CA THR A 81 18.76 4.90 -9.16
C THR A 81 18.09 5.57 -7.97
N PRO A 82 18.34 6.88 -7.72
CA PRO A 82 17.71 7.60 -6.62
C PRO A 82 16.18 7.48 -6.66
N GLY A 83 15.57 7.27 -5.50
CA GLY A 83 14.13 7.13 -5.36
C GLY A 83 13.54 5.78 -5.78
N PHE A 84 14.38 4.80 -6.15
CA PHE A 84 13.95 3.41 -6.30
C PHE A 84 14.39 2.58 -5.10
N ILE A 85 13.71 1.48 -4.83
CA ILE A 85 13.99 0.56 -3.71
C ILE A 85 14.51 -0.77 -4.28
N ARG A 86 15.63 -1.27 -3.74
CA ARG A 86 16.14 -2.62 -4.06
C ARG A 86 15.20 -3.67 -3.51
N THR A 87 14.90 -4.67 -4.34
CA THR A 87 14.02 -5.76 -3.98
C THR A 87 14.60 -7.11 -4.37
N ILE A 88 14.25 -8.14 -3.61
CA ILE A 88 14.46 -9.55 -3.97
C ILE A 88 13.13 -10.30 -3.91
N ARG A 89 12.99 -11.35 -4.72
CA ARG A 89 11.86 -12.29 -4.61
C ARG A 89 12.33 -13.73 -4.75
N GLY A 90 11.61 -14.64 -4.10
CA GLY A 90 11.92 -16.06 -4.08
C GLY A 90 10.93 -16.91 -4.88
N LYS A 91 11.46 -17.99 -5.47
CA LYS A 91 10.81 -19.24 -5.96
C LYS A 91 9.74 -19.21 -7.04
N GLU A 92 9.01 -18.12 -7.30
CA GLU A 92 7.95 -18.18 -8.32
C GLU A 92 8.43 -17.90 -9.75
N ASN A 93 9.56 -17.21 -9.96
CA ASN A 93 10.07 -16.84 -11.30
C ASN A 93 11.60 -16.60 -11.33
N ASP A 94 12.39 -17.56 -10.81
CA ASP A 94 13.83 -17.40 -10.50
C ASP A 94 14.15 -16.34 -9.44
N ALA A 95 15.36 -16.44 -8.86
CA ALA A 95 15.87 -15.42 -7.94
C ALA A 95 16.10 -14.13 -8.71
N PHE A 96 15.15 -13.20 -8.62
CA PHE A 96 15.25 -11.88 -9.22
C PHE A 96 15.73 -10.88 -8.19
N TRP A 97 16.84 -10.21 -8.52
CA TRP A 97 17.29 -9.00 -7.84
C TRP A 97 17.05 -7.81 -8.76
N GLY A 98 16.37 -6.79 -8.25
CA GLY A 98 16.05 -5.61 -9.04
C GLY A 98 15.71 -4.40 -8.20
N THR A 99 15.16 -3.39 -8.86
CA THR A 99 14.71 -2.16 -8.23
C THR A 99 13.27 -1.87 -8.64
N ALA A 100 12.44 -1.45 -7.69
CA ALA A 100 11.06 -1.06 -7.94
C ALA A 100 10.84 0.40 -7.51
N GLY A 101 9.95 1.07 -8.23
CA GLY A 101 9.49 2.40 -7.82
C GLY A 101 8.62 2.29 -6.57
N PRO A 102 8.66 3.28 -5.66
CA PRO A 102 7.99 3.22 -4.36
C PRO A 102 6.46 3.12 -4.48
N TYR A 103 5.88 3.69 -5.54
CA TYR A 103 4.44 3.59 -5.82
C TYR A 103 3.99 2.15 -6.11
N ASN A 104 4.90 1.28 -6.57
CA ASN A 104 4.60 -0.11 -6.88
C ASN A 104 4.84 -1.06 -5.70
N LEU A 105 5.11 -0.55 -4.51
CA LEU A 105 5.40 -1.36 -3.33
C LEU A 105 4.38 -1.07 -2.25
N THR A 106 3.45 -1.99 -2.04
CA THR A 106 2.47 -1.92 -0.94
C THR A 106 2.95 -2.80 0.21
N PRO A 107 3.39 -2.25 1.35
CA PRO A 107 3.81 -3.05 2.50
C PRO A 107 2.71 -3.99 2.98
N THR A 108 3.08 -5.25 3.25
CA THR A 108 2.14 -6.27 3.74
C THR A 108 2.06 -6.33 5.27
N GLY A 109 2.99 -5.66 5.95
CA GLY A 109 3.20 -5.75 7.40
C GLY A 109 4.03 -6.95 7.85
N LYS A 110 4.39 -7.89 6.96
CA LYS A 110 5.33 -8.96 7.31
C LYS A 110 6.78 -8.49 7.22
N ARG A 111 7.62 -9.06 8.08
CA ARG A 111 9.05 -8.78 8.17
C ARG A 111 9.84 -10.05 8.31
N TYR A 112 11.04 -10.05 7.75
CA TYR A 112 12.00 -11.14 7.86
C TYR A 112 13.17 -10.71 8.73
N THR A 113 13.70 -11.67 9.49
CA THR A 113 14.91 -11.48 10.29
C THR A 113 16.01 -12.41 9.77
N LEU A 114 17.25 -11.91 9.80
CA LEU A 114 18.40 -12.74 9.46
C LEU A 114 18.74 -13.60 10.66
N THR A 115 18.94 -14.89 10.42
CA THR A 115 19.43 -15.85 11.41
C THR A 115 20.74 -16.43 10.89
N GLU A 116 21.81 -16.29 11.67
CA GLU A 116 23.08 -16.93 11.37
C GLU A 116 22.94 -18.45 11.56
N ILE A 117 23.35 -19.22 10.56
CA ILE A 117 23.43 -20.67 10.66
C ILE A 117 24.89 -21.02 10.96
N GLN A 118 25.14 -21.62 12.13
CA GLN A 118 26.44 -22.19 12.44
C GLN A 118 26.58 -23.55 11.75
N GLU A 119 27.70 -23.78 11.08
CA GLU A 119 28.09 -25.07 10.48
C GLU A 119 28.61 -26.05 11.53
#